data_AF-A0A9W8I3I5-F1
#
_entry.id   AF-A0A9W8I3I5-F1
#
_cell.length_a   1.000
_cell.length_b   1.000
_cell.length_c   1.000
_cell.angle_alpha   90.00
_cell.angle_beta   90.00
_cell.angle_gamma   90.00
#
_symmetry.space_group_name_H-M   'P 1'
#
loop_
_entity.id
_entity.type
_entity.pdbx_description
1 polymer ?
#
loop_
_entity_poly.entity_id
_entity_poly.type
_entity_poly.pdbx_seq_one_letter_code
_entity_poly.pdbx_strand_id
1 'polypeptide(L)'
;STGDYLKVAGYKRNDYDELESECIYSERMAGMLALFAAIVQTPDVGGQPNPFPIHHAWAWLARIINMAPQAISPLLVQTLLSIAGTATLNAYGSQMHKLLQAIYSQWLSKLTDISPLARAGKSNLAIFLEEYLQSGKICECEGRNNKNR
;
A
#
# COMPACT_ATOMS: atom_id res chain seq x y z
N SER A 1 20.00 3.42 19.46
CA SER A 1 19.18 2.59 20.39
C SER A 1 17.86 2.22 19.71
N THR A 2 17.07 1.28 20.24
CA THR A 2 15.74 0.94 19.68
C THR A 2 14.82 2.17 19.61
N GLY A 3 14.93 3.09 20.56
CA GLY A 3 14.16 4.34 20.59
C GLY A 3 14.50 5.30 19.43
N ASP A 4 15.78 5.43 19.08
CA ASP A 4 16.20 6.27 17.94
C ASP A 4 15.67 5.71 16.61
N TYR A 5 15.67 4.39 16.47
CA TYR A 5 15.13 3.71 15.30
C TYR A 5 13.63 3.97 15.15
N LEU A 6 12.84 3.79 16.22
CA LEU A 6 11.38 3.96 16.16
C LEU A 6 11.00 5.41 15.83
N LYS A 7 11.75 6.39 16.35
CA LYS A 7 11.58 7.81 15.98
C LYS A 7 11.86 8.05 14.50
N VAL A 8 12.94 7.48 13.95
CA VAL A 8 13.28 7.60 12.51
C VAL A 8 12.25 6.87 11.64
N ALA A 9 11.73 5.73 12.09
CA ALA A 9 10.65 5.01 11.43
C ALA A 9 9.32 5.78 11.46
N GLY A 10 9.25 6.88 12.21
CA GLY A 10 8.12 7.80 12.25
C GLY A 10 7.12 7.49 13.35
N TYR A 11 7.46 6.65 14.35
CA TYR A 11 6.63 6.51 15.55
C TYR A 11 6.58 7.84 16.30
N LYS A 12 5.38 8.18 16.76
CA LYS A 12 5.08 9.34 17.57
C LYS A 12 4.92 8.96 19.03
N ARG A 13 5.01 9.97 19.89
CA ARG A 13 4.63 9.88 21.29
C ARG A 13 3.31 10.58 21.51
N ASN A 14 2.50 10.06 22.42
CA ASN A 14 1.23 10.67 22.83
C ASN A 14 1.46 11.83 23.81
N ASP A 15 0.38 12.45 24.28
CA ASP A 15 0.44 13.59 25.21
C ASP A 15 1.07 13.24 26.57
N TYR A 16 1.21 11.95 26.90
CA TYR A 16 1.84 11.43 28.11
C TYR A 16 3.31 11.00 27.87
N ASP A 17 3.91 11.39 26.74
CA ASP A 17 5.24 10.96 26.27
C ASP A 17 5.38 9.43 26.06
N GLU A 18 4.28 8.69 25.98
CA GLU A 18 4.32 7.26 25.71
C GLU A 18 4.39 7.01 24.20
N LEU A 19 5.16 6.01 23.79
CA LEU A 19 5.23 5.62 22.38
C LEU A 19 3.85 5.12 21.90
N GLU A 20 3.41 5.58 20.73
CA GLU A 20 2.16 5.09 20.14
C GLU A 20 2.21 3.57 19.89
N SER A 21 1.04 2.93 19.94
CA SER A 21 0.93 1.49 19.69
C SER A 21 1.17 1.16 18.20
N GLU A 22 1.55 -0.09 17.91
CA GLU A 22 1.70 -0.59 16.53
C GLU A 22 0.41 -0.41 15.72
N CYS A 23 -0.77 -0.55 16.35
CA CYS A 23 -2.07 -0.34 15.74
C CYS A 23 -2.26 1.11 15.27
N ILE A 24 -2.06 2.07 16.19
CA ILE A 24 -2.21 3.51 15.90
C ILE A 24 -1.19 3.97 14.85
N TYR A 25 0.06 3.52 14.99
CA TYR A 25 1.11 3.77 13.98
C TYR A 25 0.68 3.25 12.60
N SER A 26 0.19 2.01 12.53
CA SER A 26 -0.18 1.36 11.28
C SER A 26 -1.36 2.05 10.59
N GLU A 27 -2.39 2.42 11.33
CA GLU A 27 -3.55 3.17 10.82
C GLU A 27 -3.13 4.54 10.28
N ARG A 28 -2.28 5.26 11.03
CA ARG A 28 -1.77 6.57 10.61
C ARG A 28 -0.95 6.48 9.33
N MET A 29 -0.05 5.51 9.23
CA MET A 29 0.80 5.32 8.05
C MET A 29 -0.01 4.86 6.84
N ALA A 30 -1.00 3.97 7.03
CA ALA A 30 -1.93 3.59 5.98
C ALA A 30 -2.76 4.78 5.49
N GLY A 31 -3.26 5.64 6.39
CA GLY A 31 -3.98 6.86 6.01
C GLY A 31 -3.13 7.85 5.18
N MET A 32 -1.86 8.05 5.57
CA MET A 32 -0.93 8.88 4.79
C MET A 32 -0.67 8.30 3.39
N LEU A 33 -0.47 6.97 3.32
CA LEU A 33 -0.27 6.30 2.04
C LEU A 33 -1.53 6.30 1.18
N ALA A 34 -2.71 6.21 1.78
CA ALA A 34 -3.98 6.28 1.09
C ALA A 34 -4.15 7.63 0.38
N LEU A 35 -3.81 8.73 1.07
CA LEU A 35 -3.78 10.07 0.45
C LEU A 35 -2.78 10.14 -0.70
N PHE A 36 -1.56 9.63 -0.50
CA PHE A 36 -0.55 9.58 -1.57
C PHE A 36 -1.05 8.78 -2.78
N ALA A 37 -1.61 7.60 -2.56
CA ALA A 37 -2.18 6.74 -3.60
C ALA A 37 -3.31 7.45 -4.35
N ALA A 38 -4.16 8.20 -3.63
CA ALA A 38 -5.23 9.00 -4.22
C ALA A 38 -4.69 10.11 -5.13
N ILE A 39 -3.64 10.81 -4.70
CA ILE A 39 -2.99 11.87 -5.51
C ILE A 39 -2.41 11.29 -6.80
N VAL A 40 -1.65 10.19 -6.70
CA VAL A 40 -0.93 9.64 -7.88
C VAL A 40 -1.82 8.97 -8.91
N GLN A 41 -3.03 8.53 -8.51
CA GLN A 41 -4.01 7.96 -9.44
C GLN A 41 -4.89 9.01 -10.13
N THR A 42 -4.89 10.26 -9.66
CA THR A 42 -5.71 11.32 -10.23
C THR A 42 -5.26 11.57 -11.68
N PRO A 43 -6.17 11.52 -12.66
CA PRO A 43 -5.82 11.84 -14.05
C PRO A 43 -5.58 13.34 -14.21
N ASP A 44 -5.06 13.73 -15.36
CA ASP A 44 -4.89 15.13 -15.75
C ASP A 44 -6.24 15.87 -15.71
N VAL A 45 -6.26 17.08 -15.15
CA VAL A 45 -7.47 17.88 -14.95
C VAL A 45 -7.39 19.15 -15.78
N GLY A 46 -8.38 19.38 -16.66
CA GLY A 46 -8.44 20.59 -17.46
C GLY A 46 -7.24 20.79 -18.39
N GLY A 47 -6.62 19.70 -18.86
CA GLY A 47 -5.41 19.73 -19.69
C GLY A 47 -4.12 20.00 -18.92
N GLN A 48 -4.18 20.12 -17.58
CA GLN A 48 -3.00 20.22 -16.74
C GLN A 48 -2.54 18.83 -16.31
N PRO A 49 -1.27 18.48 -16.53
CA PRO A 49 -0.75 17.18 -16.11
C PRO A 49 -0.77 17.05 -14.60
N ASN A 50 -1.05 15.84 -14.10
CA ASN A 50 -0.89 15.57 -12.67
C ASN A 50 0.58 15.80 -12.25
N PRO A 51 0.87 16.72 -11.30
CA PRO A 51 2.24 16.99 -10.86
C PRO A 51 2.90 15.78 -10.17
N PHE A 52 2.11 14.81 -9.71
CA PHE A 52 2.57 13.55 -9.15
C PHE A 52 1.95 12.38 -9.92
N PRO A 53 2.45 12.04 -11.12
CA PRO A 53 1.79 11.06 -11.97
C PRO A 53 2.00 9.61 -11.48
N ILE A 54 1.25 8.69 -12.07
CA ILE A 54 1.10 7.28 -11.64
C ILE A 54 2.42 6.49 -11.50
N HIS A 55 3.50 6.91 -12.16
CA HIS A 55 4.80 6.24 -12.04
C HIS A 55 5.39 6.28 -10.63
N HIS A 56 4.98 7.24 -9.80
CA HIS A 56 5.37 7.25 -8.39
C HIS A 56 4.77 6.07 -7.61
N ALA A 57 3.56 5.60 -7.96
CA ALA A 57 2.98 4.40 -7.37
C ALA A 57 3.79 3.15 -7.75
N TRP A 58 4.17 3.02 -9.02
CA TRP A 58 5.02 1.94 -9.50
C TRP A 58 6.38 1.93 -8.79
N ALA A 59 7.05 3.08 -8.74
CA ALA A 59 8.36 3.20 -8.09
C ALA A 59 8.27 2.88 -6.59
N TRP A 60 7.22 3.33 -5.92
CA TRP A 60 6.97 3.00 -4.52
C TRP A 60 6.79 1.49 -4.31
N LEU A 61 5.96 0.85 -5.15
CA LEU A 61 5.69 -0.59 -5.05
C LEU A 61 6.94 -1.42 -5.36
N ALA A 62 7.69 -1.06 -6.40
CA ALA A 62 8.96 -1.72 -6.71
C ALA A 62 10.00 -1.57 -5.58
N ARG A 63 10.05 -0.42 -4.90
CA ARG A 63 10.96 -0.22 -3.77
C ARG A 63 10.55 -1.07 -2.57
N ILE A 64 9.28 -1.06 -2.19
CA ILE A 64 8.84 -1.79 -0.98
C ILE A 64 9.04 -3.30 -1.10
N ILE A 65 8.85 -3.87 -2.30
CA ILE A 65 9.04 -5.31 -2.52
C ILE A 65 10.52 -5.73 -2.59
N ASN A 66 11.41 -4.80 -2.93
CA ASN A 66 12.86 -5.03 -3.03
C ASN A 66 13.60 -4.82 -1.70
N MET A 67 12.94 -4.23 -0.70
CA MET A 67 13.47 -4.10 0.66
C MET A 67 13.10 -5.32 1.53
N ALA A 68 13.84 -5.52 2.62
CA ALA A 68 13.44 -6.49 3.65
C ALA A 68 12.07 -6.07 4.23
N PRO A 69 11.03 -6.90 4.10
CA PRO A 69 9.70 -6.50 4.49
C PRO A 69 9.59 -6.35 6.01
N GLN A 70 8.84 -5.35 6.43
CA GLN A 70 8.54 -5.03 7.83
C GLN A 70 7.13 -5.51 8.20
N ALA A 71 6.81 -5.57 9.48
CA ALA A 71 5.47 -5.97 9.97
C ALA A 71 4.32 -5.22 9.28
N ILE A 72 4.51 -3.91 9.02
CA ILE A 72 3.51 -3.04 8.39
C ILE A 72 3.47 -3.16 6.85
N SER A 73 4.51 -3.71 6.22
CA SER A 73 4.62 -3.76 4.75
C SER A 73 3.40 -4.36 4.04
N PRO A 74 2.78 -5.47 4.46
CA PRO A 74 1.65 -6.03 3.73
C PRO A 74 0.42 -5.13 3.79
N LEU A 75 0.18 -4.46 4.93
CA LEU A 75 -0.87 -3.46 5.06
C LEU A 75 -0.67 -2.32 4.05
N LEU A 76 0.53 -1.75 3.99
CA LEU A 76 0.82 -0.63 3.09
C LEU A 76 0.70 -1.02 1.62
N VAL A 77 1.19 -2.20 1.23
CA VAL A 77 1.03 -2.71 -0.14
C VAL A 77 -0.44 -2.85 -0.48
N GLN A 78 -1.24 -3.46 0.40
CA GLN A 78 -2.68 -3.59 0.19
C GLN A 78 -3.35 -2.22 0.07
N THR A 79 -3.04 -1.26 0.95
CA THR A 79 -3.59 0.10 0.90
C THR A 79 -3.34 0.79 -0.43
N LEU A 80 -2.10 0.74 -0.95
CA LEU A 80 -1.78 1.34 -2.25
C LEU A 80 -2.54 0.65 -3.39
N LEU A 81 -2.61 -0.69 -3.37
CA LEU A 81 -3.30 -1.45 -4.41
C LEU A 81 -4.82 -1.26 -4.38
N SER A 82 -5.45 -1.16 -3.23
CA SER A 82 -6.89 -0.91 -3.13
C SER A 82 -7.30 0.44 -3.74
N ILE A 83 -6.42 1.44 -3.65
CA ILE A 83 -6.71 2.81 -4.11
C ILE A 83 -6.23 3.01 -5.54
N ALA A 84 -4.94 2.77 -5.82
CA ALA A 84 -4.32 3.06 -7.11
C ALA A 84 -4.11 1.81 -7.98
N GLY A 85 -4.52 0.62 -7.54
CA GLY A 85 -4.28 -0.65 -8.23
C GLY A 85 -4.82 -0.67 -9.64
N THR A 86 -6.08 -0.29 -9.85
CA THR A 86 -6.69 -0.22 -11.19
C THR A 86 -5.97 0.77 -12.10
N ALA A 87 -5.62 1.95 -11.58
CA ALA A 87 -4.87 2.95 -12.35
C ALA A 87 -3.48 2.44 -12.76
N THR A 88 -2.75 1.79 -11.85
CA THR A 88 -1.44 1.18 -12.17
C THR A 88 -1.55 0.00 -13.13
N LEU A 89 -2.58 -0.84 -13.02
CA LEU A 89 -2.86 -1.91 -13.97
C LEU A 89 -3.15 -1.36 -15.37
N ASN A 90 -3.95 -0.30 -15.48
CA ASN A 90 -4.23 0.33 -16.76
C ASN A 90 -2.98 0.98 -17.37
N ALA A 91 -2.11 1.56 -16.56
CA ALA A 91 -0.89 2.21 -17.03
C ALA A 91 0.20 1.22 -17.47
N TYR A 92 0.34 0.06 -16.81
CA TYR A 92 1.48 -0.86 -16.99
C TYR A 92 1.10 -2.27 -17.47
N GLY A 93 -0.20 -2.60 -17.51
CA GLY A 93 -0.73 -3.85 -18.04
C GLY A 93 -0.02 -5.10 -17.53
N SER A 94 0.58 -5.85 -18.47
CA SER A 94 1.26 -7.12 -18.19
C SER A 94 2.45 -6.99 -17.23
N GLN A 95 3.11 -5.83 -17.16
CA GLN A 95 4.22 -5.62 -16.22
C GLN A 95 3.71 -5.53 -14.78
N MET A 96 2.58 -4.86 -14.57
CA MET A 96 1.94 -4.82 -13.26
C MET A 96 1.41 -6.19 -12.85
N HIS A 97 0.84 -6.94 -13.79
CA HIS A 97 0.41 -8.33 -13.52
C HIS A 97 1.57 -9.21 -13.03
N LYS A 98 2.71 -9.19 -13.73
CA LYS A 98 3.92 -9.93 -13.31
C LYS A 98 4.39 -9.53 -11.92
N LEU A 99 4.33 -8.23 -11.60
CA LEU A 99 4.70 -7.70 -10.30
C LEU A 99 3.78 -8.26 -9.20
N LEU A 100 2.46 -8.22 -9.41
CA LEU A 100 1.47 -8.75 -8.47
C LEU A 100 1.61 -10.27 -8.28
N GLN A 101 1.90 -11.01 -9.35
CA GLN A 101 2.20 -12.43 -9.29
C GLN A 101 3.49 -12.71 -8.50
N ALA A 102 4.53 -11.90 -8.67
CA ALA A 102 5.77 -12.02 -7.89
C ALA A 102 5.53 -11.70 -6.40
N ILE A 103 4.68 -10.72 -6.10
CA ILE A 103 4.29 -10.42 -4.72
C ILE A 103 3.62 -11.64 -4.09
N TYR A 104 2.61 -12.21 -4.78
CA TYR A 104 1.87 -13.37 -4.29
C TYR A 104 2.75 -14.62 -4.11
N SER A 105 3.53 -14.98 -5.13
CA SER A 105 4.28 -16.24 -5.16
C SER A 105 5.61 -16.21 -4.40
N GLN A 106 6.25 -15.04 -4.25
CA GLN A 106 7.62 -14.94 -3.72
C GLN A 106 7.76 -13.95 -2.56
N TRP A 107 7.08 -12.81 -2.60
CA TRP A 107 7.27 -11.79 -1.56
C TRP A 107 6.50 -12.12 -0.27
N LEU A 108 5.29 -12.68 -0.39
CA LEU A 108 4.49 -13.07 0.78
C LEU A 108 5.20 -14.09 1.69
N SER A 109 6.02 -14.98 1.13
CA SER A 109 6.78 -15.97 1.93
C SER A 109 7.92 -15.34 2.73
N LYS A 110 8.37 -14.13 2.35
CA LYS A 110 9.38 -13.36 3.09
C LYS A 110 8.81 -12.60 4.29
N LEU A 111 7.47 -12.50 4.39
CA LEU A 111 6.80 -11.84 5.50
C LEU A 111 6.78 -12.71 6.75
N THR A 112 7.18 -12.12 7.88
CA THR A 112 7.24 -12.78 9.18
C THR A 112 5.96 -12.55 9.99
N ASP A 113 5.47 -13.59 10.66
CA ASP A 113 4.25 -13.53 11.49
C ASP A 113 4.53 -13.09 12.93
N ILE A 114 5.38 -12.06 13.09
CA ILE A 114 5.91 -11.59 14.39
C ILE A 114 4.88 -10.90 15.29
N SER A 115 3.82 -10.33 14.71
CA SER A 115 2.71 -9.72 15.44
C SER A 115 1.36 -10.18 14.87
N PRO A 116 0.27 -10.14 15.65
CA PRO A 116 -1.07 -10.41 15.14
C PRO A 116 -1.45 -9.51 13.95
N LEU A 117 -1.02 -8.24 13.99
CA LEU A 117 -1.23 -7.28 12.89
C LEU A 117 -0.47 -7.68 11.64
N ALA A 118 0.81 -8.08 11.75
CA ALA A 118 1.61 -8.55 10.62
C ALA A 118 0.99 -9.79 9.95
N ARG A 119 0.53 -10.75 10.77
CA ARG A 119 -0.13 -11.97 10.29
C ARG A 119 -1.44 -11.65 9.58
N ALA A 120 -2.28 -10.81 10.19
CA ALA A 120 -3.54 -10.38 9.58
C ALA A 120 -3.31 -9.63 8.27
N GLY A 121 -2.34 -8.70 8.22
CA GLY A 121 -1.98 -7.97 7.01
C GLY A 121 -1.50 -8.91 5.90
N LYS A 122 -0.65 -9.89 6.22
CA LYS A 122 -0.18 -10.91 5.26
C LYS A 122 -1.35 -11.74 4.71
N SER A 123 -2.25 -12.24 5.58
CA SER A 123 -3.43 -13.00 5.16
C SER A 123 -4.39 -12.18 4.30
N ASN A 124 -4.67 -10.93 4.68
CA ASN A 124 -5.54 -10.04 3.93
C ASN A 124 -4.98 -9.72 2.54
N LEU A 125 -3.69 -9.43 2.45
CA LEU A 125 -3.03 -9.19 1.17
C LEU A 125 -3.02 -10.46 0.29
N ALA A 126 -2.84 -11.64 0.88
CA ALA A 126 -2.90 -12.90 0.15
C ALA A 126 -4.27 -13.13 -0.50
N ILE A 127 -5.35 -12.94 0.26
CA ILE A 127 -6.73 -13.05 -0.23
C ILE A 127 -6.97 -12.03 -1.35
N PHE A 128 -6.61 -10.77 -1.14
CA PHE A 128 -6.76 -9.71 -2.14
C PHE A 128 -6.04 -10.04 -3.46
N LEU A 129 -4.81 -10.56 -3.39
CA LEU A 129 -4.05 -10.92 -4.58
C LEU A 129 -4.61 -12.18 -5.25
N GLU A 130 -5.10 -13.15 -4.49
CA GLU A 130 -5.75 -14.34 -5.03
C GLU A 130 -7.02 -13.98 -5.82
N GLU A 131 -7.88 -13.11 -5.27
CA GLU A 131 -9.05 -12.58 -5.96
C GLU A 131 -8.68 -11.88 -7.27
N TYR A 132 -7.61 -11.07 -7.25
CA TYR A 132 -7.10 -10.44 -8.47
C TYR A 132 -6.59 -11.46 -9.49
N LEU A 133 -5.80 -12.45 -9.06
CA LEU A 133 -5.23 -13.46 -9.97
C LEU A 133 -6.31 -14.35 -10.61
N GLN A 134 -7.43 -14.57 -9.92
CA GLN A 134 -8.57 -15.32 -10.45
C GLN A 134 -9.45 -14.48 -11.39
N SER A 135 -9.70 -13.21 -11.04
CA SER A 135 -10.65 -12.36 -11.76
C SER A 135 -10.04 -11.45 -12.83
N GLY A 136 -8.73 -11.18 -12.72
CA GLY A 136 -8.02 -10.17 -13.50
C GLY A 136 -8.38 -8.72 -13.13
N LYS A 137 -9.18 -8.50 -12.08
CA LYS A 137 -9.69 -7.18 -11.68
C LYS A 137 -9.35 -6.87 -10.24
N ILE A 138 -8.99 -5.61 -9.98
CA ILE A 138 -8.90 -5.09 -8.62
C ILE A 138 -10.22 -4.37 -8.32
N CYS A 139 -10.87 -4.74 -7.22
CA CYS A 139 -12.00 -3.97 -6.69
C CYS A 139 -11.49 -2.62 -6.18
N GLU A 140 -11.96 -1.54 -6.79
CA GLU A 140 -11.61 -0.19 -6.37
C GLU A 140 -12.28 0.18 -5.05
N CYS A 141 -11.61 1.00 -4.23
CA CYS A 141 -12.22 1.57 -3.03
C CYS A 141 -13.53 2.32 -3.32
N GLU A 142 -14.52 2.11 -2.46
CA GLU A 142 -15.79 2.84 -2.47
C GLU A 142 -15.55 4.36 -2.40
N GLY A 143 -16.28 5.13 -3.21
CA GLY A 143 -16.21 6.59 -3.23
C GLY A 143 -15.55 7.21 -4.47
N ARG A 144 -14.78 6.45 -5.26
CA ARG A 144 -14.15 6.97 -6.51
C ARG A 144 -15.19 7.43 -7.56
N ASN A 145 -16.25 6.64 -7.74
CA ASN A 145 -17.22 6.81 -8.83
C ASN A 145 -18.55 7.43 -8.35
N ASN A 146 -18.52 8.34 -7.37
CA ASN A 146 -19.74 9.04 -7.00
C ASN A 146 -20.12 10.05 -8.10
N LYS A 147 -20.96 9.61 -9.05
CA LYS A 147 -21.47 10.42 -10.17
C LYS A 147 -22.50 11.48 -9.74
N ASN A 148 -22.71 11.68 -8.43
CA ASN A 148 -23.70 12.62 -7.88
C ASN A 148 -23.11 13.99 -7.50
N ARG A 149 -22.15 14.52 -8.27
CA ARG A 149 -21.71 15.92 -8.15
C ARG A 149 -21.67 16.59 -9.51
#